data_AF-W4V735-F1
#
_entry.id   AF-W4V735-F1
#
_cell.length_a   1.000
_cell.length_b   1.000
_cell.length_c   1.000
_cell.angle_alpha   90.00
_cell.angle_beta   90.00
_cell.angle_gamma   90.00
#
_symmetry.space_group_name_H-M   'P 1'
#
loop_
_entity.id
_entity.type
_entity.pdbx_description
1 polymer ?
#
loop_
_entity_poly.entity_id
_entity_poly.type
_entity_poly.pdbx_seq_one_letter_code
_entity_poly.pdbx_strand_id
1 'polypeptide(L)'
;MWITEAQRDKAEMLGYTVVDPPSIIATHLTEVIKAHAHELTGRQEIQTIIDKVKENYPAIVEELVPKVMTIGEIQKVIANLLKEGVSVRDIVTILETLADYAPTTHDTDMLTEYVRQALGRAISKKLSKIKSLRL
;
A
#
# COMPACT_ATOMS: atom_id res chain seq x y z
N MET A 1 -12.94 21.92 -16.21
CA MET A 1 -13.85 23.05 -16.45
C MET A 1 -15.24 22.59 -16.01
N TRP A 2 -15.93 23.36 -15.18
CA TRP A 2 -17.32 23.04 -14.82
C TRP A 2 -18.22 23.42 -15.99
N ILE A 3 -19.08 22.49 -16.40
CA ILE A 3 -20.06 22.68 -17.47
C ILE A 3 -21.45 22.44 -16.92
N THR A 4 -22.46 23.08 -17.49
CA THR A 4 -23.85 22.80 -17.12
C THR A 4 -24.28 21.46 -17.72
N GLU A 5 -25.35 20.86 -17.17
CA GLU A 5 -25.87 19.58 -17.65
C GLU A 5 -26.24 19.62 -19.14
N ALA A 6 -26.81 20.74 -19.60
CA ALA A 6 -27.14 20.99 -21.01
C ALA A 6 -25.91 21.03 -21.95
N GLN A 7 -24.70 21.16 -21.41
CA GLN A 7 -23.45 21.19 -22.17
C GLN A 7 -22.76 19.81 -22.21
N ARG A 8 -23.26 18.81 -21.48
CA ARG A 8 -22.68 17.46 -21.38
C ARG A 8 -22.59 16.79 -22.74
N ASP A 9 -23.70 16.66 -23.46
CA ASP A 9 -23.74 15.96 -24.76
C ASP A 9 -22.79 16.58 -25.78
N LYS A 10 -22.71 17.91 -25.79
CA LYS A 10 -21.78 18.66 -26.64
C LYS A 10 -20.33 18.40 -26.26
N ALA A 11 -20.01 18.33 -24.97
CA ALA A 11 -18.66 18.02 -24.49
C ALA A 11 -18.25 16.59 -24.83
N GLU A 12 -19.15 15.62 -24.69
CA GLU A 12 -18.91 14.22 -25.04
C GLU A 12 -18.73 14.05 -26.56
N MET A 13 -19.55 14.72 -27.39
CA MET A 13 -19.39 14.74 -28.85
C MET A 13 -18.04 15.32 -29.32
N LEU A 14 -17.47 16.26 -28.56
CA LEU A 14 -16.15 16.83 -28.82
C LEU A 14 -15.00 15.96 -28.29
N GLY A 15 -15.30 14.79 -27.71
CA GLY A 15 -14.33 13.82 -27.21
C GLY A 15 -13.85 14.08 -25.79
N TYR A 16 -14.51 14.95 -25.02
CA TYR A 16 -14.16 15.18 -23.62
C TYR A 16 -14.81 14.15 -22.70
N THR A 17 -14.06 13.70 -21.69
CA THR A 17 -14.60 12.85 -20.60
C THR A 17 -15.33 13.72 -19.58
N VAL A 18 -16.65 13.57 -19.47
CA VAL A 18 -17.46 14.27 -18.46
C VAL A 18 -17.56 13.40 -17.20
N VAL A 19 -17.00 13.89 -16.11
CA VAL A 19 -17.04 13.22 -14.80
C VAL A 19 -18.08 13.90 -13.92
N ASP A 20 -18.89 13.11 -13.21
CA ASP A 20 -19.90 13.63 -12.30
C ASP A 20 -19.27 14.25 -11.04
N PRO A 21 -19.93 15.26 -10.43
CA PRO A 21 -19.39 15.94 -9.24
C PRO A 21 -19.09 14.99 -8.06
N PRO A 22 -19.96 13.99 -7.73
CA PRO A 22 -19.65 12.99 -6.70
C PRO A 22 -18.36 12.20 -6.96
N SER A 23 -18.13 11.73 -8.18
CA SER A 23 -16.89 11.05 -8.56
C SER A 23 -15.64 11.91 -8.39
N ILE A 24 -15.74 13.21 -8.69
CA ILE A 24 -14.64 14.16 -8.46
C ILE A 24 -14.35 14.29 -6.96
N ILE A 25 -15.39 14.45 -6.14
CA ILE A 25 -15.25 14.53 -4.67
C ILE A 25 -14.64 13.23 -4.12
N ALA A 26 -15.11 12.06 -4.55
CA ALA A 26 -14.60 10.76 -4.11
C ALA A 26 -13.12 10.56 -4.50
N THR A 27 -12.75 10.97 -5.72
CA THR A 27 -11.36 10.92 -6.18
C THR A 27 -10.48 11.85 -5.35
N HIS A 28 -10.91 13.09 -5.12
CA HIS A 28 -10.17 14.04 -4.31
C HIS A 28 -10.01 13.57 -2.86
N LEU A 29 -11.07 13.06 -2.25
CA LEU A 29 -11.04 12.50 -0.90
C LEU A 29 -10.07 11.31 -0.82
N THR A 30 -10.06 10.44 -1.83
CA THR A 30 -9.12 9.32 -1.91
C THR A 30 -7.67 9.81 -1.92
N GLU A 31 -7.36 10.85 -2.69
CA GLU A 31 -6.01 11.41 -2.74
C GLU A 31 -5.62 12.09 -1.42
N VAL A 32 -6.55 12.80 -0.75
CA VAL A 32 -6.32 13.36 0.59
C VAL A 32 -6.05 12.25 1.61
N ILE A 33 -6.85 11.18 1.61
CA ILE A 33 -6.63 10.03 2.50
C ILE A 33 -5.27 9.40 2.25
N LYS A 34 -4.85 9.23 0.99
CA LYS A 34 -3.51 8.70 0.65
C LYS A 34 -2.40 9.61 1.17
N ALA A 35 -2.53 10.93 0.99
CA ALA A 35 -1.55 11.90 1.45
C ALA A 35 -1.35 11.85 2.98
N HIS A 36 -2.43 11.60 3.72
CA HIS A 36 -2.44 11.54 5.19
C HIS A 36 -2.44 10.09 5.74
N ALA A 37 -2.31 9.08 4.88
CA ALA A 37 -2.42 7.68 5.30
C ALA A 37 -1.40 7.34 6.40
N HIS A 38 -0.18 7.87 6.29
CA HIS A 38 0.88 7.67 7.27
C HIS A 38 0.54 8.21 8.67
N GLU A 39 -0.33 9.23 8.78
CA GLU A 39 -0.81 9.80 10.05
C GLU A 39 -1.98 9.00 10.62
N LEU A 40 -2.78 8.38 9.74
CA LEU A 40 -3.92 7.53 10.10
C LEU A 40 -3.50 6.09 10.45
N THR A 41 -2.25 5.71 10.19
CA THR A 41 -1.76 4.34 10.44
C THR A 41 -1.17 4.23 11.84
N GLY A 42 -2.03 4.02 12.83
CA GLY A 42 -1.64 3.79 14.22
C GLY A 42 -1.27 2.33 14.50
N ARG A 43 -0.85 2.06 15.74
CA ARG A 43 -0.48 0.71 16.18
C ARG A 43 -1.67 -0.25 16.17
N GLN A 44 -2.88 0.25 16.42
CA GLN A 44 -4.10 -0.58 16.45
C GLN A 44 -4.48 -1.05 15.05
N GLU A 45 -4.33 -0.20 14.05
CA GLU A 45 -4.55 -0.52 12.65
C GLU A 45 -3.55 -1.58 12.19
N ILE A 46 -2.27 -1.43 12.55
CA ILE A 46 -1.23 -2.42 12.25
C ILE A 46 -1.49 -3.75 12.96
N GLN A 47 -1.89 -3.73 14.23
CA GLN A 47 -2.28 -4.95 14.95
C GLN A 47 -3.42 -5.67 14.22
N THR A 48 -4.46 -4.94 13.82
CA THR A 48 -5.61 -5.48 13.09
C THR A 48 -5.20 -6.11 11.76
N ILE A 49 -4.24 -5.48 11.05
CA ILE A 49 -3.70 -6.01 9.80
C ILE A 49 -2.91 -7.31 10.07
N ILE A 50 -2.04 -7.32 11.07
CA ILE A 50 -1.23 -8.49 11.44
C ILE A 50 -2.11 -9.66 11.88
N ASP A 51 -3.15 -9.40 12.66
CA ASP A 51 -4.10 -10.43 13.11
C ASP A 51 -4.80 -11.10 11.91
N LYS A 52 -5.22 -10.32 10.92
CA LYS A 52 -5.79 -10.85 9.67
C LYS A 52 -4.78 -11.65 8.85
N VAL A 53 -3.51 -11.24 8.83
CA VAL A 53 -2.46 -12.02 8.17
C VAL A 53 -2.25 -13.34 8.92
N LYS A 54 -2.27 -13.32 10.24
CA LYS A 54 -2.07 -14.50 11.10
C LYS A 54 -3.11 -15.59 10.82
N GLU A 55 -4.34 -15.24 10.47
CA GLU A 55 -5.38 -16.21 10.09
C GLU A 55 -4.96 -17.12 8.93
N ASN A 56 -4.18 -16.59 7.97
CA ASN A 56 -3.78 -17.31 6.76
C ASN A 56 -2.30 -17.71 6.74
N TYR A 57 -1.44 -16.93 7.41
CA TYR A 57 0.02 -17.08 7.44
C TYR A 57 0.56 -16.99 8.88
N PRO A 58 0.13 -17.89 9.78
CA PRO A 58 0.46 -17.79 11.20
C PRO A 58 1.97 -17.91 11.47
N ALA A 59 2.68 -18.75 10.71
CA ALA A 59 4.12 -18.97 10.88
C ALA A 59 4.94 -17.68 10.73
N ILE A 60 4.65 -16.87 9.70
CA ILE A 60 5.35 -15.60 9.44
C ILE A 60 5.16 -14.64 10.62
N VAL A 61 3.93 -14.55 11.13
CA VAL A 61 3.60 -13.63 12.23
C VAL A 61 4.24 -14.08 13.54
N GLU A 62 4.21 -15.37 13.86
CA GLU A 62 4.73 -15.90 15.13
C GLU A 62 6.26 -15.97 15.22
N GLU A 63 6.93 -15.98 14.08
CA GLU A 63 8.39 -15.83 14.00
C GLU A 63 8.81 -14.37 14.16
N LEU A 64 8.08 -13.43 13.53
CA LEU A 64 8.43 -12.01 13.55
C LEU A 64 7.98 -11.30 14.84
N VAL A 65 6.73 -11.46 15.26
CA VAL A 65 6.09 -10.68 16.33
C VAL A 65 5.74 -11.56 17.53
N PRO A 66 6.10 -11.17 18.77
CA PRO A 66 6.89 -10.01 19.18
C PRO A 66 8.40 -10.30 19.25
N LYS A 67 8.85 -11.47 18.79
CA LYS A 67 10.19 -12.02 19.08
C LYS A 67 11.32 -11.22 18.45
N VAL A 68 11.13 -10.81 17.20
CA VAL A 68 12.15 -10.12 16.40
C VAL A 68 11.82 -8.65 16.26
N MET A 69 10.54 -8.30 16.11
CA MET A 69 10.10 -6.92 16.01
C MET A 69 8.84 -6.65 16.84
N THR A 70 8.75 -5.42 17.32
CA THR A 70 7.57 -4.86 17.95
C THR A 70 6.58 -4.34 16.91
N ILE A 71 5.29 -4.26 17.28
CA ILE A 71 4.27 -3.60 16.47
C ILE A 71 4.63 -2.15 16.15
N GLY A 72 5.34 -1.47 17.05
CA GLY A 72 5.79 -0.09 16.84
C GLY A 72 6.82 0.06 15.72
N GLU A 73 7.79 -0.85 15.63
CA GLU A 73 8.80 -0.85 14.56
C GLU A 73 8.15 -1.17 13.21
N ILE A 74 7.26 -2.16 13.18
CA ILE A 74 6.51 -2.51 11.96
C ILE A 74 5.64 -1.33 11.50
N GLN A 75 4.96 -0.66 12.45
CA GLN A 75 4.18 0.54 12.17
C GLN A 75 5.05 1.66 11.59
N LYS A 76 6.26 1.85 12.11
CA LYS A 76 7.18 2.87 11.61
C LYS A 76 7.60 2.60 10.15
N VAL A 77 7.96 1.35 9.84
CA VAL A 77 8.30 0.94 8.46
C VAL A 77 7.12 1.16 7.51
N ILE A 78 5.91 0.74 7.90
CA ILE A 78 4.70 0.92 7.08
C ILE A 78 4.37 2.40 6.89
N ALA A 79 4.48 3.21 7.94
CA ALA A 79 4.26 4.65 7.85
C ALA A 79 5.28 5.34 6.91
N ASN A 80 6.55 4.92 6.94
CA ASN A 80 7.57 5.41 6.02
C ASN A 80 7.21 5.09 4.55
N LEU A 81 6.82 3.84 4.26
CA LEU A 81 6.39 3.42 2.91
C LEU A 81 5.19 4.25 2.43
N LEU A 82 4.18 4.45 3.29
CA LEU A 82 3.00 5.24 2.95
C LEU A 82 3.33 6.72 2.73
N LYS A 83 4.26 7.28 3.51
CA LYS A 83 4.76 8.65 3.35
C LYS A 83 5.44 8.85 1.98
N GLU A 84 6.08 7.82 1.45
CA GLU A 84 6.68 7.80 0.12
C GLU A 84 5.67 7.44 -1.01
N GLY A 85 4.39 7.20 -0.67
CA GLY A 85 3.38 6.78 -1.64
C GLY A 85 3.52 5.33 -2.11
N VAL A 86 4.31 4.51 -1.41
CA VAL A 86 4.50 3.09 -1.72
C VAL A 86 3.29 2.29 -1.21
N SER A 87 2.73 1.43 -2.08
CA SER A 87 1.57 0.61 -1.74
C SER A 87 1.94 -0.52 -0.79
N VAL A 88 1.25 -0.60 0.35
CA VAL A 88 1.44 -1.64 1.38
C VAL A 88 0.43 -2.79 1.29
N ARG A 89 -0.20 -2.97 0.12
CA ARG A 89 -1.21 -4.03 -0.11
C ARG A 89 -0.64 -5.43 -0.03
N ASP A 90 0.63 -5.60 -0.38
CA ASP A 90 1.34 -6.88 -0.31
C ASP A 90 2.01 -7.04 1.06
N ILE A 91 1.18 -7.12 2.11
CA ILE A 91 1.64 -7.17 3.49
C ILE A 91 2.47 -8.42 3.79
N VAL A 92 2.21 -9.53 3.10
CA VAL A 92 2.97 -10.77 3.27
C VAL A 92 4.42 -10.56 2.85
N THR A 93 4.66 -9.99 1.66
CA THR A 93 6.03 -9.66 1.20
C THR A 93 6.73 -8.70 2.17
N ILE A 94 6.01 -7.74 2.75
CA ILE A 94 6.56 -6.82 3.75
C ILE A 94 7.03 -7.60 4.98
N LEU A 95 6.17 -8.43 5.58
CA LEU A 95 6.49 -9.16 6.80
C LEU A 95 7.58 -10.21 6.58
N GLU A 96 7.59 -10.91 5.44
CA GLU A 96 8.69 -11.83 5.09
C GLU A 96 10.03 -11.09 5.00
N THR A 97 10.05 -9.95 4.30
CA THR A 97 11.28 -9.15 4.18
C THR A 97 11.72 -8.64 5.57
N LEU A 98 10.79 -8.24 6.43
CA LEU A 98 11.14 -7.85 7.79
C LEU A 98 11.72 -9.03 8.59
N ALA A 99 11.14 -10.23 8.48
CA ALA A 99 11.66 -11.42 9.15
C ALA A 99 13.08 -11.79 8.70
N ASP A 100 13.40 -11.61 7.42
CA ASP A 100 14.73 -11.89 6.87
C ASP A 100 15.81 -10.92 7.38
N TYR A 101 15.49 -9.62 7.46
CA TYR A 101 16.49 -8.58 7.70
C TYR A 101 16.51 -8.04 9.14
N ALA A 102 15.41 -8.14 9.89
CA ALA A 102 15.34 -7.65 11.26
C ALA A 102 16.33 -8.30 12.25
N PRO A 103 16.73 -9.59 12.09
CA PRO A 103 17.81 -10.17 12.91
C PRO A 103 19.17 -9.50 12.68
N THR A 104 19.35 -8.81 11.55
CA THR A 104 20.61 -8.12 11.20
C THR A 104 20.60 -6.66 11.62
N THR A 105 19.45 -5.99 11.56
CA THR A 105 19.31 -4.57 11.93
C THR A 105 17.90 -4.25 12.41
N HIS A 106 17.83 -3.40 13.43
CA HIS A 106 16.58 -2.82 13.93
C HIS A 106 16.37 -1.36 13.45
N ASP A 107 17.24 -0.86 12.57
CA ASP A 107 17.06 0.45 11.96
C ASP A 107 15.87 0.42 10.99
N THR A 108 14.78 1.08 11.37
CA THR A 108 13.53 1.12 10.61
C THR A 108 13.68 1.77 9.24
N ASP A 109 14.63 2.70 9.06
CA ASP A 109 14.83 3.36 7.76
C ASP A 109 15.54 2.39 6.80
N MET A 110 16.53 1.63 7.29
CA MET A 110 17.16 0.55 6.52
C MET A 110 16.18 -0.58 6.18
N LEU A 111 15.35 -0.99 7.14
CA LEU A 111 14.30 -1.99 6.91
C LEU A 111 13.28 -1.52 5.87
N THR A 112 12.93 -0.23 5.88
CA THR A 112 12.07 0.39 4.87
C THR A 112 12.68 0.22 3.47
N GLU A 113 13.98 0.45 3.33
CA GLU A 113 14.69 0.31 2.06
C GLU A 113 14.67 -1.14 1.54
N TYR A 114 14.92 -2.13 2.41
CA TYR A 114 14.83 -3.54 2.02
C TYR A 114 13.44 -3.93 1.54
N VAL A 115 12.40 -3.49 2.26
CA VAL A 115 11.00 -3.74 1.90
C VAL A 115 10.66 -3.08 0.56
N ARG A 116 11.10 -1.85 0.32
CA ARG A 116 10.89 -1.13 -0.94
C ARG A 116 11.47 -1.89 -2.13
N GLN A 117 12.66 -2.45 -1.98
CA GLN A 117 13.28 -3.28 -3.02
C GLN A 117 12.53 -4.58 -3.26
N ALA A 118 12.05 -5.24 -2.20
CA ALA A 118 11.26 -6.47 -2.31
C ALA A 118 9.94 -6.25 -3.06
N LEU A 119 9.21 -5.19 -2.72
CA LEU A 119 7.96 -4.82 -3.37
C LEU A 119 8.16 -4.48 -4.86
N GLY A 120 9.25 -3.78 -5.22
CA GLY A 120 9.59 -3.50 -6.62
C GLY A 120 9.83 -4.77 -7.45
N ARG A 121 10.49 -5.77 -6.86
CA ARG A 121 10.69 -7.09 -7.48
C ARG A 121 9.37 -7.86 -7.62
N ALA A 122 8.53 -7.85 -6.59
CA ALA A 122 7.23 -8.53 -6.59
C ALA A 122 6.31 -7.98 -7.70
N ILE A 123 6.27 -6.66 -7.86
CA ILE A 123 5.49 -6.00 -8.94
C ILE A 123 6.03 -6.41 -10.32
N SER A 124 7.35 -6.38 -10.52
CA SER A 124 7.97 -6.77 -11.79
C SER A 124 7.70 -8.25 -12.12
N LYS A 125 7.81 -9.14 -11.13
CA LYS A 125 7.52 -10.58 -11.27
C LYS A 125 6.04 -10.85 -11.56
N LYS A 126 5.12 -10.10 -10.93
CA LYS A 126 3.69 -10.20 -11.20
C LYS A 126 3.36 -9.79 -12.63
N LEU A 127 3.94 -8.70 -13.12
CA LEU A 127 3.74 -8.21 -14.48
C LEU A 127 4.35 -9.14 -15.55
N SER A 128 5.53 -9.72 -15.29
CA SER A 128 6.14 -10.69 -16.22
C SER A 128 5.33 -11.99 -16.32
N LYS A 129 4.79 -12.48 -15.19
CA LYS A 129 3.94 -13.68 -15.16
C LYS A 129 2.63 -13.49 -15.93
N ILE A 130 2.03 -12.29 -15.89
CA ILE A 130 0.81 -11.96 -16.66
C ILE A 130 1.10 -11.91 -18.17
N LYS A 131 2.25 -11.39 -18.60
CA LYS A 131 2.65 -11.41 -20.02
C LYS A 131 2.89 -12.84 -20.54
N SER A 132 3.48 -13.72 -19.72
CA SER A 132 3.75 -15.11 -20.09
C SER A 132 2.50 -15.99 -20.23
N LEU A 133 1.36 -15.58 -19.66
CA LEU A 133 0.08 -16.30 -19.76
C LEU A 133 -0.79 -15.84 -20.95
N ARG A 134 -0.32 -14.86 -21.73
CA ARG A 134 -1.01 -14.32 -22.91
C ARG A 134 -0.32 -14.68 -24.24
N LEU A 135 0.66 -15.57 -24.19
CA LEU A 135 1.36 -16.19 -25.34
C LEU A 135 1.15 -17.69 -25.26
#